data_AF-A0A820CA52-F1
#
_entry.id   AF-A0A820CA52-F1
#
_cell.length_a   1.000
_cell.length_b   1.000
_cell.length_c   1.000
_cell.angle_alpha   90.00
_cell.angle_beta   90.00
_cell.angle_gamma   90.00
#
_symmetry.space_group_name_H-M   'P 1'
#
loop_
_entity.id
_entity.type
_entity.pdbx_description
1 polymer ?
#
loop_
_entity_poly.entity_id
_entity_poly.type
_entity_poly.pdbx_seq_one_letter_code
_entity_poly.pdbx_strand_id
1 'polypeptide(L)'
;MYLNWIDYGVIALLLSVNLYGPSLALSQVTGLNLWLTIGACGLICTLYTSIGGMKAVIWTDVIQSIIMFLGVILSIIFGFMDSGGVRKVFEIASAGDRLNLPSLSLNPSIRYTVFGLMVGSSLYAIAGMAVLQISAQRYLCVKSTRAAQG
;
A
#
# COMPACT_ATOMS: atom_id res chain seq x y z
N MET A 1 3.74 -11.97 29.34
CA MET A 1 2.47 -11.32 29.75
C MET A 1 2.42 -9.81 29.41
N TYR A 2 3.54 -9.07 29.38
CA TYR A 2 3.57 -7.66 28.96
C TYR A 2 3.56 -7.42 27.43
N LEU A 3 3.89 -8.43 26.63
CA LEU A 3 4.01 -8.31 25.17
C LEU A 3 2.66 -8.04 24.48
N ASN A 4 1.58 -8.68 24.97
CA ASN A 4 0.27 -8.65 24.32
C ASN A 4 -0.33 -7.24 24.15
N TRP A 5 -0.21 -6.36 25.15
CA TRP A 5 -0.83 -5.03 25.10
C TRP A 5 -0.14 -4.10 24.09
N ILE A 6 1.18 -4.22 23.97
CA ILE A 6 1.96 -3.49 22.98
C ILE A 6 1.59 -4.00 21.58
N ASP A 7 1.54 -5.32 21.39
CA ASP A 7 1.20 -5.93 20.11
C ASP A 7 -0.21 -5.52 19.64
N TYR A 8 -1.22 -5.58 20.51
CA TYR A 8 -2.58 -5.13 20.19
C TYR A 8 -2.64 -3.64 19.87
N GLY A 9 -1.90 -2.81 20.62
CA GLY A 9 -1.83 -1.36 20.38
C GLY A 9 -1.24 -1.06 19.00
N VAL A 10 -0.14 -1.72 18.63
CA VAL A 10 0.50 -1.56 17.32
C VAL A 10 -0.42 -2.01 16.19
N ILE A 11 -1.09 -3.16 16.31
CA ILE A 11 -2.03 -3.64 15.30
C ILE A 11 -3.21 -2.67 15.13
N ALA A 12 -3.77 -2.14 16.22
CA ALA A 12 -4.86 -1.16 16.16
C ALA A 12 -4.45 0.12 15.43
N LEU A 13 -3.24 0.64 15.69
CA LEU A 13 -2.73 1.82 15.00
C LEU A 13 -2.52 1.56 13.50
N LEU A 14 -1.94 0.42 13.14
CA LEU A 14 -1.73 0.05 11.73
C LEU A 14 -3.05 -0.10 10.98
N LEU A 15 -4.04 -0.76 11.56
CA LEU A 15 -5.38 -0.90 10.97
C LEU A 15 -6.08 0.45 10.83
N SER A 16 -5.91 1.35 11.81
CA SER A 16 -6.48 2.70 11.75
C SER A 16 -5.91 3.51 10.58
N VAL A 17 -4.59 3.46 10.38
CA VAL A 17 -3.93 4.11 9.24
C VAL A 17 -4.41 3.53 7.90
N ASN A 18 -4.53 2.20 7.82
CA ASN A 18 -5.00 1.52 6.61
C ASN A 18 -6.46 1.84 6.27
N LEU A 19 -7.33 2.02 7.28
CA LEU A 19 -8.73 2.41 7.07
C LEU A 19 -8.87 3.89 6.71
N TYR A 20 -7.98 4.74 7.24
CA TYR A 20 -8.00 6.18 6.99
C TYR A 20 -7.78 6.53 5.51
N GLY A 21 -6.83 5.87 4.84
CA GLY A 21 -6.50 6.12 3.42
C GLY A 21 -7.71 6.07 2.47
N PRO A 22 -8.43 4.95 2.34
CA PRO A 22 -9.60 4.85 1.46
C PRO A 22 -10.76 5.73 1.93
N SER A 23 -10.93 5.92 3.24
CA SER A 23 -12.00 6.78 3.78
C SER A 23 -11.78 8.26 3.45
N LEU A 24 -10.52 8.71 3.46
CA LEU A 24 -10.13 10.05 3.04
C LEU A 24 -10.36 10.23 1.53
N ALA A 25 -9.92 9.28 0.71
CA ALA A 25 -10.17 9.31 -0.73
C ALA A 25 -11.68 9.37 -1.04
N LEU A 26 -12.50 8.57 -0.35
CA LEU A 26 -13.95 8.58 -0.51
C LEU A 26 -14.57 9.92 -0.07
N SER A 27 -14.12 10.50 1.03
CA SER A 27 -14.57 11.81 1.51
C SER A 27 -14.26 12.92 0.51
N GLN A 28 -13.08 12.89 -0.12
CA GLN A 28 -12.70 13.86 -1.15
C GLN A 28 -13.56 13.78 -2.41
N VAL A 29 -13.94 12.57 -2.84
CA VAL A 29 -14.75 12.37 -4.05
C VAL A 29 -16.24 12.64 -3.82
N THR A 30 -16.77 12.25 -2.66
CA THR A 30 -18.20 12.37 -2.35
C THR A 30 -18.57 13.69 -1.69
N GLY A 31 -17.59 14.42 -1.14
CA GLY A 31 -17.82 15.62 -0.31
C GLY A 31 -18.43 15.31 1.06
N LEU A 32 -18.55 14.03 1.44
CA LEU A 32 -19.11 13.62 2.73
C LEU A 32 -18.13 13.89 3.88
N ASN A 33 -18.68 14.06 5.08
CA ASN A 33 -17.89 14.20 6.29
C ASN A 33 -17.01 12.95 6.50
N LEU A 34 -15.72 13.18 6.76
CA LEU A 34 -14.71 12.14 6.97
C LEU A 34 -15.10 11.11 8.06
N TRP A 35 -15.74 11.54 9.14
CA TRP A 35 -16.18 10.63 10.20
C TRP A 35 -17.23 9.63 9.70
N LEU A 36 -18.12 10.08 8.82
CA LEU A 36 -19.15 9.24 8.21
C LEU A 36 -18.52 8.25 7.23
N THR A 37 -17.55 8.67 6.42
CA THR A 37 -16.89 7.79 5.46
C THR A 37 -16.03 6.72 6.16
N ILE A 38 -15.34 7.07 7.24
CA ILE A 38 -14.60 6.11 8.08
C ILE A 38 -15.56 5.04 8.64
N GLY A 39 -16.69 5.48 9.22
CA GLY A 39 -17.69 4.57 9.76
C GLY A 39 -18.27 3.63 8.70
N ALA A 40 -18.62 4.17 7.53
CA ALA A 40 -19.15 3.39 6.41
C ALA A 40 -18.13 2.39 5.86
N CYS A 41 -16.89 2.82 5.59
CA CYS A 41 -15.83 1.94 5.11
C CYS A 41 -15.51 0.82 6.11
N GLY A 42 -15.42 1.13 7.41
CA GLY A 42 -15.16 0.14 8.45
C GLY A 42 -16.28 -0.89 8.59
N LEU A 43 -17.53 -0.43 8.52
CA LEU A 43 -18.70 -1.31 8.59
C LEU A 43 -18.76 -2.25 7.38
N ILE A 44 -18.65 -1.72 6.17
CA ILE A 44 -18.65 -2.53 4.94
C ILE A 44 -17.51 -3.54 4.98
N CYS A 45 -16.30 -3.09 5.33
CA CYS A 45 -15.10 -3.93 5.47
C CYS A 45 -15.33 -5.10 6.43
N THR A 46 -15.88 -4.81 7.60
CA THR A 46 -16.15 -5.81 8.63
C THR A 46 -17.22 -6.80 8.17
N LEU A 47 -18.31 -6.32 7.57
CA LEU A 47 -19.42 -7.15 7.11
C LEU A 47 -18.97 -8.17 6.07
N TYR A 48 -18.35 -7.74 4.97
CA TYR A 48 -17.94 -8.69 3.93
C TYR A 48 -16.85 -9.65 4.41
N THR A 49 -15.95 -9.19 5.28
CA THR A 49 -14.89 -10.04 5.86
C THR A 49 -15.49 -11.10 6.80
N SER A 50 -16.46 -10.72 7.63
CA SER A 50 -17.13 -11.63 8.57
C SER A 50 -17.94 -12.72 7.86
N ILE A 51 -18.60 -12.39 6.74
CA ILE A 51 -19.44 -13.33 6.00
C ILE A 51 -18.60 -14.29 5.15
N GLY A 52 -17.56 -13.79 4.48
CA GLY A 52 -16.84 -14.53 3.46
C GLY A 52 -15.59 -15.30 3.94
N GLY A 53 -15.07 -14.96 5.12
CA GLY A 53 -13.83 -15.54 5.66
C GLY A 53 -12.61 -15.33 4.76
N MET A 54 -11.53 -16.09 5.00
CA MET A 54 -10.23 -15.89 4.32
C MET A 54 -10.32 -16.02 2.78
N LYS A 55 -11.20 -16.88 2.25
CA LYS A 55 -11.38 -17.04 0.80
C LYS A 55 -11.92 -15.77 0.14
N ALA A 56 -12.91 -15.12 0.76
CA ALA A 56 -13.45 -13.88 0.23
C ALA A 56 -12.42 -12.75 0.30
N VAL A 57 -11.67 -12.67 1.40
CA VAL A 57 -10.61 -11.67 1.56
C VAL A 57 -9.56 -11.76 0.45
N ILE A 58 -9.13 -12.97 0.08
CA ILE A 58 -8.16 -13.17 -1.01
C ILE A 58 -8.74 -12.72 -2.35
N TRP A 59 -10.00 -13.07 -2.64
CA TRP A 59 -10.67 -12.63 -3.88
C TRP A 59 -10.83 -11.11 -3.95
N THR A 60 -11.21 -10.47 -2.85
CA THR A 60 -11.32 -9.00 -2.79
C THR A 60 -9.96 -8.33 -2.98
N ASP A 61 -8.87 -8.92 -2.47
CA ASP A 61 -7.52 -8.38 -2.64
C ASP A 61 -7.04 -8.42 -4.09
N VAL A 62 -7.37 -9.49 -4.83
CA VAL A 62 -7.07 -9.60 -6.27
C VAL A 62 -7.81 -8.51 -7.05
N ILE A 63 -9.11 -8.34 -6.80
CA ILE A 63 -9.91 -7.32 -7.48
C ILE A 63 -9.40 -5.91 -7.14
N GLN A 64 -9.10 -5.65 -5.86
CA GLN A 64 -8.54 -4.38 -5.42
C GLN A 64 -7.19 -4.09 -6.10
N SER A 65 -6.31 -5.09 -6.20
CA SER A 65 -5.01 -4.94 -6.87
C SER A 65 -5.15 -4.57 -8.35
N ILE A 66 -6.08 -5.22 -9.06
CA ILE A 66 -6.37 -4.91 -10.48
C ILE A 66 -6.89 -3.47 -10.63
N ILE A 67 -7.87 -3.07 -9.79
CA ILE A 67 -8.45 -1.73 -9.84
C ILE A 67 -7.39 -0.66 -9.53
N MET A 68 -6.52 -0.90 -8.54
CA MET A 68 -5.42 0.01 -8.19
C MET A 68 -4.44 0.17 -9.35
N PHE A 69 -4.08 -0.93 -10.03
CA PHE A 69 -3.16 -0.89 -11.16
C PHE A 69 -3.74 -0.09 -12.33
N LEU A 70 -5.02 -0.32 -12.66
CA LEU A 70 -5.73 0.46 -13.66
C LEU A 70 -5.85 1.93 -13.26
N GLY A 71 -6.14 2.21 -11.99
CA GLY A 71 -6.22 3.58 -11.46
C GLY A 71 -4.91 4.35 -11.64
N VAL A 72 -3.77 3.72 -11.38
CA VAL A 72 -2.44 4.33 -11.59
C VAL A 72 -2.20 4.60 -13.07
N ILE A 73 -2.47 3.63 -13.95
CA ILE A 73 -2.29 3.80 -15.41
C ILE A 73 -3.15 4.96 -15.92
N LEU A 74 -4.44 5.00 -15.54
CA LEU A 74 -5.35 6.06 -15.95
C LEU A 74 -4.91 7.42 -15.40
N SER A 75 -4.46 7.48 -14.15
CA SER A 75 -3.95 8.71 -13.54
C SER A 75 -2.71 9.24 -14.27
N ILE A 76 -1.82 8.36 -14.72
CA ILE A 76 -0.66 8.74 -15.53
C ILE A 76 -1.09 9.29 -16.90
N ILE A 77 -2.02 8.62 -17.59
CA ILE A 77 -2.50 9.04 -18.90
C ILE A 77 -3.17 10.42 -18.81
N PHE A 78 -4.11 10.60 -17.88
CA PHE A 78 -4.77 11.88 -17.68
C PHE A 78 -3.80 12.97 -17.21
N GLY A 79 -2.83 12.63 -16.36
CA GLY A 79 -1.77 13.55 -15.95
C GLY A 79 -0.94 14.06 -17.13
N PHE A 80 -0.59 13.18 -18.09
CA PHE A 80 0.11 13.59 -19.31
C PHE A 80 -0.77 14.43 -20.24
N MET A 81 -2.05 14.11 -20.37
CA MET A 81 -2.98 14.89 -21.19
C MET A 81 -3.18 16.31 -20.65
N ASP A 82 -3.42 16.44 -19.35
CA ASP A 82 -3.65 17.73 -18.67
C ASP A 82 -2.40 18.61 -18.66
N SER A 83 -1.23 18.00 -18.51
CA SER A 83 0.05 18.74 -18.51
C SER A 83 0.50 19.20 -19.91
N GLY A 84 -0.23 18.87 -20.97
CA GLY A 84 0.11 19.24 -22.36
C GLY A 84 1.12 18.32 -23.05
N GLY A 85 1.17 17.05 -22.63
CA GLY A 85 1.99 15.99 -23.23
C GLY A 85 3.22 15.59 -22.41
N VAL A 86 3.78 14.42 -22.73
CA VAL A 86 4.90 13.79 -22.00
C VAL A 86 6.12 14.72 -21.91
N ARG A 87 6.46 15.41 -23.00
CA ARG A 87 7.62 16.31 -23.05
C ARG A 87 7.51 17.46 -22.05
N LYS A 88 6.32 18.05 -21.90
CA LYS A 88 6.09 19.16 -20.97
C LYS A 88 6.16 18.70 -19.51
N VAL A 89 5.73 17.48 -19.21
CA VAL A 89 5.92 16.86 -17.89
C VAL A 89 7.40 16.70 -17.54
N PHE A 90 8.23 16.23 -18.47
CA PHE A 90 9.67 16.11 -18.24
C PHE A 90 10.36 17.48 -18.10
N GLU A 91 9.95 18.48 -18.88
CA GLU A 91 10.45 19.85 -18.73
C GLU A 91 10.10 20.43 -17.34
N ILE A 92 8.85 20.25 -16.88
CA ILE A 92 8.42 20.66 -15.53
C ILE A 92 9.17 19.88 -14.44
N ALA A 93 9.35 18.57 -14.61
CA ALA A 93 10.07 17.74 -13.64
C ALA A 93 11.55 18.12 -13.55
N SER A 94 12.18 18.44 -14.68
CA SER A 94 13.56 18.93 -14.73
C SER A 94 13.70 20.32 -14.12
N ALA A 95 12.74 21.24 -14.39
CA ALA A 95 12.75 22.58 -13.80
C ALA A 95 12.51 22.56 -12.28
N GLY A 96 11.73 21.58 -11.79
CA GLY A 96 11.44 21.39 -10.37
C GLY A 96 12.47 20.57 -9.59
N ASP A 97 13.62 20.24 -10.19
CA ASP A 97 14.67 19.41 -9.60
C ASP A 97 14.16 18.03 -9.09
N ARG A 98 13.15 17.47 -9.77
CA ARG A 98 12.49 16.21 -9.39
C ARG A 98 13.09 14.97 -10.04
N LEU A 99 14.03 15.15 -10.97
CA LEU A 99 14.71 14.08 -11.70
C LEU A 99 16.02 13.63 -11.03
N ASN A 100 16.23 14.00 -9.76
CA ASN A 100 17.42 13.63 -9.00
C ASN A 100 17.50 12.11 -8.81
N LEU A 101 18.52 11.50 -9.43
CA LEU A 101 18.81 10.08 -9.25
C LEU A 101 19.44 9.85 -7.87
N PRO A 102 19.13 8.71 -7.20
CA PRO A 102 19.76 8.36 -5.92
C PRO A 102 21.28 8.23 -6.09
N SER A 103 22.03 8.72 -5.12
CA SER A 103 23.49 8.75 -5.21
C SER A 103 24.09 7.34 -5.04
N LEU A 104 25.18 7.05 -5.77
CA LEU A 104 25.90 5.77 -5.67
C LEU A 104 26.84 5.69 -4.44
N SER A 105 26.83 6.69 -3.57
CA SER A 105 27.72 6.77 -2.41
C SER A 105 27.30 5.81 -1.29
N LEU A 106 28.26 5.21 -0.60
CA LEU A 106 28.04 4.39 0.60
C LEU A 106 27.88 5.20 1.90
N ASN A 107 27.76 6.52 1.81
CA ASN A 107 27.67 7.38 2.99
C ASN A 107 26.28 7.27 3.65
N PRO A 108 26.18 6.80 4.91
CA PRO A 108 24.90 6.64 5.61
C PRO A 108 24.24 7.97 5.99
N SER A 109 24.93 9.11 5.87
CA SER A 109 24.37 10.44 6.13
C SER A 109 23.52 10.98 4.98
N ILE A 110 23.61 10.37 3.79
CA ILE A 110 22.81 10.76 2.63
C ILE A 110 21.50 9.98 2.65
N ARG A 111 20.37 10.71 2.64
CA ARG A 111 19.02 10.14 2.80
C ARG A 111 18.62 9.14 1.71
N TYR A 112 19.10 9.32 0.48
CA TYR A 112 18.75 8.48 -0.67
C TYR A 112 20.02 8.00 -1.39
N THR A 113 20.61 6.91 -0.90
CA THR A 113 21.70 6.21 -1.59
C THR A 113 21.17 4.94 -2.23
N VAL A 114 21.71 4.55 -3.39
CA VAL A 114 21.29 3.30 -4.07
C VAL A 114 21.47 2.10 -3.14
N PHE A 115 22.61 2.01 -2.45
CA PHE A 115 22.89 0.93 -1.50
C PHE A 115 21.97 0.96 -0.28
N GLY A 116 21.74 2.14 0.31
CA GLY A 116 20.82 2.30 1.44
C GLY A 116 19.38 1.95 1.06
N LEU A 117 18.94 2.35 -0.13
CA LEU A 117 17.61 2.01 -0.65
C LEU A 117 17.48 0.51 -0.92
N MET A 118 18.48 -0.13 -1.52
CA MET A 118 18.47 -1.57 -1.78
C MET A 118 18.39 -2.38 -0.48
N VAL A 119 19.28 -2.09 0.48
CA VAL A 119 19.30 -2.78 1.78
C VAL A 119 18.02 -2.49 2.57
N GLY A 120 17.63 -1.22 2.68
CA GLY A 120 16.43 -0.80 3.41
C GLY A 120 15.15 -1.42 2.84
N SER A 121 14.99 -1.40 1.51
CA SER A 121 13.81 -1.99 0.85
C SER A 121 13.77 -3.51 1.00
N SER A 122 14.92 -4.17 0.92
CA SER A 122 15.01 -5.63 1.11
C SER A 122 14.65 -6.04 2.54
N LEU A 123 15.19 -5.33 3.55
CA LEU A 123 14.85 -5.57 4.95
C LEU A 123 13.37 -5.29 5.23
N TYR A 124 12.82 -4.21 4.67
CA TYR A 124 11.40 -3.90 4.77
C TYR A 124 10.52 -4.99 4.15
N ALA A 125 10.88 -5.50 2.97
CA ALA A 125 10.17 -6.58 2.31
C ALA A 125 10.22 -7.89 3.13
N ILE A 126 11.39 -8.25 3.66
CA ILE A 126 11.54 -9.44 4.52
C ILE A 126 10.71 -9.30 5.79
N ALA A 127 10.75 -8.14 6.47
CA ALA A 127 9.92 -7.90 7.64
C ALA A 127 8.42 -8.03 7.29
N GLY A 128 8.02 -7.51 6.14
CA GLY A 128 6.66 -7.63 5.59
C GLY A 128 6.20 -9.07 5.37
N MET A 129 7.08 -9.96 4.92
CA MET A 129 6.73 -11.35 4.61
C MET A 129 6.88 -12.28 5.82
N ALA A 130 7.92 -12.08 6.63
CA ALA A 130 8.28 -12.98 7.72
C ALA A 130 7.55 -12.68 9.03
N VAL A 131 7.24 -11.41 9.31
CA VAL A 131 6.72 -10.98 10.62
C VAL A 131 5.22 -10.71 10.58
N LEU A 132 4.66 -10.29 9.44
CA LEU A 132 3.23 -9.99 9.37
C LEU A 132 2.39 -11.26 9.35
N GLN A 133 1.43 -11.30 10.28
CA GLN A 133 0.44 -12.35 10.42
C GLN A 133 -0.34 -12.59 9.12
N ILE A 134 -0.71 -11.53 8.38
CA ILE A 134 -1.51 -11.63 7.14
C ILE A 134 -0.74 -12.44 6.08
N SER A 135 0.56 -12.18 5.95
CA SER A 135 1.44 -12.91 5.01
C SER A 135 1.52 -14.39 5.41
N ALA A 136 1.81 -14.67 6.67
CA ALA A 136 1.87 -16.05 7.20
C ALA A 136 0.55 -16.82 7.02
N GLN A 137 -0.59 -16.18 7.30
CA GLN A 137 -1.91 -16.79 7.17
C GLN A 137 -2.25 -17.16 5.72
N ARG A 138 -1.84 -16.33 4.75
CA ARG A 138 -2.04 -16.62 3.32
C ARG A 138 -1.21 -17.81 2.87
N TYR A 139 0.05 -17.92 3.33
CA TYR A 139 0.89 -19.09 3.03
C TYR A 139 0.29 -20.40 3.58
N LEU A 140 -0.28 -20.37 4.78
CA LEU A 140 -0.89 -21.55 5.41
C LEU A 140 -2.20 -22.00 4.74
N CYS A 141 -2.84 -21.14 3.94
CA CYS A 141 -4.07 -21.49 3.21
C CYS A 141 -3.81 -22.23 1.88
N VAL A 142 -2.54 -22.38 1.47
CA VAL A 142 -2.16 -23.12 0.26
C VAL A 142 -2.09 -24.62 0.56
N LYS A 143 -2.82 -25.42 -0.23
CA LYS A 143 -2.99 -26.87 0.00
C LYS A 143 -1.73 -27.73 -0.19
N SER A 144 -0.66 -27.21 -0.82
CA SER A 144 0.56 -27.99 -1.12
C SER A 144 1.77 -27.09 -1.33
N THR A 145 2.94 -27.51 -0.83
CA THR A 145 4.24 -26.81 -0.98
C THR A 145 4.67 -26.62 -2.44
N ARG A 146 4.25 -27.51 -3.36
CA ARG A 146 4.51 -27.38 -4.80
C ARG A 146 3.63 -26.31 -5.48
N ALA A 147 2.46 -26.03 -4.93
CA ALA A 147 1.58 -24.95 -5.39
C ALA A 147 1.95 -23.58 -4.80
N ALA A 148 2.76 -23.53 -3.75
CA ALA A 148 3.22 -22.30 -3.11
C ALA A 148 4.47 -21.68 -3.76
N GLN A 149 5.15 -22.41 -4.64
CA GLN A 149 6.38 -21.97 -5.32
C GLN A 149 6.14 -21.37 -6.72
N GLY A 150 4.92 -21.47 -7.24
CA GLY A 150 4.52 -20.98 -8.56
C GLY A 150 3.79 -19.65 -8.51
#